data_AF-A0A971AT89-F1
#
_entry.id   AF-A0A971AT89-F1
#
_cell.length_a   1.000
_cell.length_b   1.000
_cell.length_c   1.000
_cell.angle_alpha   90.00
_cell.angle_beta   90.00
_cell.angle_gamma   90.00
#
_symmetry.space_group_name_H-M   'P 1'
#
loop_
_entity.id
_entity.type
_entity.pdbx_description
1 polymer ?
#
loop_
_entity_poly.entity_id
_entity_poly.type
_entity_poly.pdbx_seq_one_letter_code
_entity_poly.pdbx_strand_id
1 'polypeptide(L)'
;MRSLGKVVFPRCSLVLLVVLAVLALLAPAARADPPSPSQYALSGRVYDGAVGDESAPLQGVTVTLYGSRVIDAPGSIVLDSTTTNSTGWYGLDVPADAPYLYYHIIETNPATYLSVGATSVSGAVVNSDWIRYAAPLAGQTLTGNKFWDRPRA
;
A
#
# COMPACT_ATOMS: atom_id res chain seq x y z
N MET A 1 -20.75 75.56 -10.88
CA MET A 1 -20.16 75.24 -9.55
C MET A 1 -20.65 73.86 -9.16
N ARG A 2 -19.72 72.91 -8.91
CA ARG A 2 -19.74 71.70 -8.03
C ARG A 2 -21.06 70.90 -7.96
N SER A 3 -21.14 69.58 -8.12
CA SER A 3 -20.20 68.50 -7.82
C SER A 3 -20.74 67.18 -8.39
N LEU A 4 -19.85 66.34 -8.92
CA LEU A 4 -20.07 64.91 -9.14
C LEU A 4 -20.21 64.15 -7.82
N GLY A 5 -20.96 63.04 -7.86
CA GLY A 5 -20.98 61.96 -6.86
C GLY A 5 -22.33 61.22 -6.89
N LYS A 6 -22.45 59.89 -6.88
CA LYS A 6 -21.49 58.79 -6.67
C LYS A 6 -22.09 57.48 -7.22
N VAL A 7 -21.21 56.70 -7.85
CA VAL A 7 -20.94 55.26 -7.62
C VAL A 7 -22.03 54.22 -7.93
N VAL A 8 -21.68 53.40 -8.93
CA VAL A 8 -22.21 52.09 -9.33
C VAL A 8 -21.80 50.99 -8.32
N PHE A 9 -22.68 50.03 -8.05
CA PHE A 9 -22.28 48.65 -7.69
C PHE A 9 -23.24 47.62 -8.31
N PRO A 10 -22.73 46.55 -8.97
CA PRO A 10 -23.54 45.53 -9.64
C PRO A 10 -24.03 44.46 -8.65
N ARG A 11 -25.23 43.93 -8.89
CA ARG A 11 -25.83 42.82 -8.14
C ARG A 11 -25.00 41.55 -8.34
N CYS A 12 -24.27 41.16 -7.31
CA CYS A 12 -23.49 39.95 -7.24
C CYS A 12 -24.19 38.92 -6.32
N SER A 13 -24.17 37.65 -6.73
CA SER A 13 -24.32 36.44 -5.90
C SER A 13 -25.62 36.18 -5.13
N LEU A 14 -26.51 35.38 -5.73
CA LEU A 14 -27.36 34.46 -4.96
C LEU A 14 -27.96 33.31 -5.81
N VAL A 15 -27.17 32.59 -6.64
CA VAL A 15 -27.70 31.39 -7.35
C VAL A 15 -26.68 30.23 -7.42
N LEU A 16 -25.63 30.21 -6.59
CA LEU A 16 -24.56 29.18 -6.69
C LEU A 16 -24.26 28.41 -5.39
N LEU A 17 -25.18 28.39 -4.42
CA LEU A 17 -24.92 27.73 -3.12
C LEU A 17 -25.88 26.60 -2.74
N VAL A 18 -26.89 26.28 -3.56
CA VAL A 18 -27.83 25.17 -3.27
C VAL A 18 -27.56 23.92 -4.11
N VAL A 19 -26.84 24.02 -5.24
CA VAL A 19 -26.60 22.86 -6.11
C VAL A 19 -25.37 22.03 -5.69
N LEU A 20 -24.42 22.59 -4.95
CA LEU A 20 -23.22 21.85 -4.50
C LEU A 20 -23.41 21.04 -3.21
N ALA A 21 -24.55 21.14 -2.53
CA ALA A 21 -24.83 20.41 -1.28
C ALA A 21 -25.64 19.12 -1.50
N VAL A 22 -26.19 18.90 -2.70
CA VAL A 22 -27.01 17.70 -3.00
C VAL A 22 -26.22 16.64 -3.79
N LEU A 23 -25.02 16.95 -4.30
CA LEU A 23 -24.20 16.01 -5.08
C LEU A 23 -23.16 15.23 -4.25
N ALA A 24 -23.34 15.12 -2.93
CA ALA A 24 -22.48 14.33 -2.04
C ALA A 24 -23.22 13.19 -1.30
N LEU A 25 -24.48 12.91 -1.66
CA LEU A 25 -25.36 11.97 -0.94
C LEU A 25 -25.70 10.68 -1.71
N LEU A 26 -25.01 10.39 -2.81
CA LEU A 26 -25.20 9.15 -3.58
C LEU A 26 -23.90 8.35 -3.74
N ALA A 27 -22.93 8.50 -2.84
CA ALA A 27 -21.88 7.48 -2.73
C ALA A 27 -22.50 6.27 -2.02
N PRO A 28 -22.70 5.12 -2.68
CA PRO A 28 -23.03 3.90 -1.95
C PRO A 28 -21.89 3.68 -0.94
N ALA A 29 -22.23 3.48 0.34
CA ALA A 29 -21.27 2.95 1.28
C ALA A 29 -20.72 1.67 0.66
N ALA A 30 -19.42 1.65 0.35
CA ALA A 30 -18.77 0.44 -0.12
C ALA A 30 -19.08 -0.64 0.91
N ARG A 31 -19.87 -1.65 0.51
CA ARG A 31 -20.02 -2.85 1.34
C ARG A 31 -18.64 -3.51 1.33
N ALA A 32 -17.92 -3.42 2.43
CA ALA A 32 -16.79 -4.29 2.65
C ALA A 32 -17.34 -5.72 2.69
N ASP A 33 -16.93 -6.56 1.75
CA ASP A 33 -17.17 -7.99 1.87
C ASP A 33 -16.51 -8.47 3.18
N PRO A 34 -17.14 -9.41 3.92
CA PRO A 34 -16.50 -9.99 5.09
C PRO A 34 -15.15 -10.56 4.67
N PRO A 35 -14.06 -10.34 5.44
CA PRO A 35 -12.76 -10.85 5.07
C PRO A 35 -12.83 -12.38 4.94
N SER A 36 -12.34 -12.91 3.83
CA SER A 36 -12.14 -14.35 3.68
C SER A 36 -11.25 -14.83 4.84
N PRO A 37 -11.52 -16.01 5.43
CA PRO A 37 -10.70 -16.52 6.51
C PRO A 37 -9.25 -16.68 6.01
N SER A 38 -8.30 -16.03 6.69
CA SER A 38 -6.89 -16.19 6.40
C SER A 38 -6.35 -17.46 7.07
N GLN A 39 -5.53 -18.22 6.34
CA GLN A 39 -4.86 -19.42 6.89
C GLN A 39 -3.44 -19.12 7.35
N TYR A 40 -2.78 -18.19 6.65
CA TYR A 40 -1.42 -17.78 6.95
C TYR A 40 -1.33 -16.26 6.91
N ALA A 41 -0.41 -15.70 7.68
CA ALA A 41 -0.06 -14.29 7.63
C ALA A 41 1.44 -14.16 7.33
N LEU A 42 1.78 -13.53 6.21
CA LEU A 42 3.17 -13.12 5.93
C LEU A 42 3.37 -11.72 6.49
N SER A 43 4.44 -11.50 7.24
CA SER A 43 4.65 -10.20 7.88
C SER A 43 6.11 -9.76 7.86
N GLY A 44 6.31 -8.47 8.04
CA GLY A 44 7.59 -7.85 7.79
C GLY A 44 7.70 -6.43 8.29
N ARG A 45 8.84 -5.80 7.95
CA ARG A 45 9.10 -4.39 8.20
C ARG A 45 9.84 -3.75 7.05
N VAL A 46 9.62 -2.46 6.83
CA VAL A 46 10.38 -1.62 5.91
C VAL A 46 11.16 -0.60 6.73
N TYR A 47 12.40 -0.34 6.34
CA TYR A 47 13.29 0.60 7.02
C TYR A 47 13.88 1.62 6.04
N ASP A 48 14.12 2.84 6.51
CA ASP A 48 14.93 3.85 5.82
C ASP A 48 16.39 3.66 6.22
N GLY A 49 17.27 3.31 5.27
CA GLY A 49 18.70 3.21 5.55
C GLY A 49 19.47 2.23 4.69
N ALA A 50 20.60 1.75 5.23
CA ALA A 50 21.37 0.68 4.61
C ALA A 50 20.72 -0.68 4.84
N VAL A 51 20.95 -1.64 3.94
CA VAL A 51 20.55 -3.03 4.18
C VAL A 51 21.13 -3.52 5.49
N GLY A 52 20.26 -4.01 6.38
CA GLY A 52 20.60 -4.44 7.74
C GLY A 52 20.50 -3.36 8.83
N ASP A 53 20.32 -2.09 8.46
CA ASP A 53 20.02 -1.03 9.42
C ASP A 53 18.53 -1.04 9.76
N GLU A 54 18.20 -1.46 10.97
CA GLU A 54 16.82 -1.53 11.46
C GLU A 54 16.47 -0.38 12.42
N SER A 55 17.29 0.67 12.46
CA SER A 55 17.15 1.78 13.41
C SER A 55 16.07 2.80 13.03
N ALA A 56 15.69 2.89 11.75
CA ALA A 56 14.73 3.85 11.24
C ALA A 56 13.59 3.15 10.47
N PRO A 57 12.48 2.78 11.14
CA PRO A 57 11.34 2.18 10.45
C PRO A 57 10.64 3.16 9.52
N LEU A 58 10.27 2.70 8.32
CA LEU A 58 9.64 3.53 7.29
C LEU A 58 8.13 3.26 7.21
N GLN A 59 7.35 4.26 7.59
CA GLN A 59 5.88 4.26 7.51
C GLN A 59 5.41 4.67 6.10
N GLY A 60 4.22 4.22 5.71
CA GLY A 60 3.56 4.75 4.51
C GLY A 60 3.92 4.00 3.22
N VAL A 61 4.67 2.90 3.34
CA VAL A 61 5.10 2.08 2.21
C VAL A 61 4.03 1.06 1.88
N THR A 62 3.62 0.99 0.61
CA THR A 62 2.65 0.00 0.15
C THR A 62 3.34 -1.33 -0.10
N VAL A 63 2.82 -2.39 0.50
CA VAL A 63 3.28 -3.77 0.28
C VAL A 63 2.09 -4.61 -0.17
N THR A 64 2.26 -5.36 -1.25
CA THR A 64 1.19 -6.15 -1.87
C THR A 64 1.59 -7.61 -1.97
N LEU A 65 0.67 -8.50 -1.60
CA LEU A 65 0.79 -9.93 -1.77
C LEU A 65 0.10 -10.36 -3.06
N TYR A 66 0.84 -11.05 -3.93
CA TYR A 66 0.30 -11.68 -5.14
C TYR A 66 0.36 -13.20 -5.06
N GLY A 67 -0.63 -13.84 -5.67
CA GLY A 67 -0.64 -15.29 -5.90
C GLY A 67 -0.33 -15.63 -7.35
N SER A 68 0.58 -16.58 -7.57
CA SER A 68 0.95 -17.04 -8.92
C SER A 68 1.12 -18.55 -9.02
N ARG A 69 0.99 -19.05 -10.25
CA ARG A 69 1.37 -20.42 -10.65
C ARG A 69 2.74 -20.47 -11.35
N VAL A 70 3.36 -19.30 -11.58
CA VAL A 70 4.63 -19.15 -12.28
C VAL A 70 5.68 -18.56 -11.34
N ILE A 71 6.84 -19.19 -11.27
CA ILE A 71 7.86 -18.91 -10.25
C ILE A 71 8.40 -17.49 -10.29
N ASP A 72 8.70 -16.96 -11.48
CA ASP A 72 9.33 -15.64 -11.66
C ASP A 72 8.35 -14.61 -12.28
N ALA A 73 7.06 -14.79 -12.05
CA ALA A 73 6.06 -13.82 -12.46
C ALA A 73 4.98 -13.71 -11.38
N PRO A 74 4.89 -12.56 -10.67
CA PRO A 74 3.85 -12.36 -9.65
C PRO A 74 2.43 -12.41 -10.24
N GLY A 75 2.29 -12.18 -11.55
CA GLY A 75 1.00 -12.10 -12.21
C GLY A 75 0.23 -10.84 -11.84
N SER A 76 -1.10 -10.87 -11.96
CA SER A 76 -1.98 -9.74 -11.66
C SER A 76 -2.94 -10.00 -10.50
N ILE A 77 -2.89 -11.18 -9.89
CA ILE A 77 -3.83 -11.54 -8.82
C ILE A 77 -3.30 -11.08 -7.47
N VAL A 78 -3.90 -10.02 -6.95
CA VAL A 78 -3.67 -9.52 -5.60
C VAL A 78 -4.48 -10.36 -4.61
N LEU A 79 -3.82 -10.85 -3.57
CA LEU A 79 -4.46 -11.54 -2.44
C LEU A 79 -4.72 -10.60 -1.29
N ASP A 80 -3.76 -9.72 -1.01
CA ASP A 80 -3.87 -8.71 0.04
C ASP A 80 -2.92 -7.53 -0.25
N SER A 81 -3.20 -6.37 0.33
CA SER A 81 -2.37 -5.18 0.23
C SER A 81 -2.53 -4.32 1.48
N THR A 82 -1.42 -3.77 1.95
CA THR A 82 -1.41 -2.90 3.12
C THR A 82 -0.37 -1.80 3.00
N THR A 83 -0.38 -0.89 3.96
CA THR A 83 0.62 0.16 4.09
C THR A 83 1.33 0.02 5.43
N THR A 84 2.66 0.16 5.45
CA THR A 84 3.42 0.05 6.69
C THR A 84 2.97 1.09 7.72
N ASN A 85 2.88 0.66 8.98
CA ASN A 85 2.50 1.53 10.09
C ASN A 85 3.69 2.35 10.62
N SER A 86 3.50 3.10 11.71
CA SER A 86 4.53 3.95 12.33
C SER A 86 5.77 3.21 12.83
N THR A 87 5.72 1.88 12.91
CA THR A 87 6.87 1.03 13.25
C THR A 87 7.47 0.36 12.01
N GLY A 88 7.09 0.79 10.81
CA GLY A 88 7.47 0.19 9.54
C GLY A 88 6.87 -1.20 9.30
N TRP A 89 5.98 -1.68 10.19
CA TRP A 89 5.46 -3.03 10.12
C TRP A 89 4.32 -3.17 9.10
N TYR A 90 4.29 -4.32 8.43
CA TYR A 90 3.18 -4.78 7.59
C TYR A 90 2.85 -6.24 7.88
N GLY A 91 1.60 -6.62 7.63
CA GLY A 91 1.11 -8.00 7.62
C GLY A 91 0.16 -8.19 6.44
N LEU A 92 0.26 -9.35 5.79
CA LEU A 92 -0.49 -9.71 4.59
C LEU A 92 -1.10 -11.09 4.78
N ASP A 93 -2.41 -11.18 4.62
CA ASP A 93 -3.18 -12.40 4.81
C ASP A 93 -3.20 -13.25 3.53
N VAL A 94 -3.00 -14.57 3.71
CA VAL A 94 -3.22 -15.56 2.66
C VAL A 94 -4.61 -16.17 2.86
N PRO A 95 -5.52 -16.04 1.89
CA PRO A 95 -6.81 -16.71 1.94
C PRO A 95 -6.64 -18.24 2.10
N ALA A 96 -7.45 -18.86 2.95
CA ALA A 96 -7.30 -20.28 3.28
C ALA A 96 -7.45 -21.25 2.09
N ASP A 97 -8.12 -20.82 1.04
CA ASP A 97 -8.38 -21.57 -0.19
C ASP A 97 -7.50 -21.12 -1.37
N ALA A 98 -6.48 -20.28 -1.11
CA ALA A 98 -5.59 -19.76 -2.14
C ALA A 98 -4.88 -20.90 -2.91
N PRO A 99 -5.13 -21.06 -4.23
CA PRO A 99 -4.69 -22.24 -4.97
C PRO A 99 -3.32 -22.04 -5.63
N TYR A 100 -2.45 -21.17 -5.10
CA TYR A 100 -1.22 -20.73 -5.76
C TYR A 100 0.00 -21.57 -5.38
N LEU A 101 0.94 -21.69 -6.32
CA LEU A 101 2.22 -22.36 -6.11
C LEU A 101 3.28 -21.41 -5.58
N TYR A 102 3.12 -20.11 -5.87
CA TYR A 102 4.05 -19.07 -5.47
C TYR A 102 3.28 -17.87 -4.90
N TYR A 103 3.85 -17.28 -3.87
CA TYR A 103 3.34 -16.10 -3.18
C TYR A 103 4.40 -15.02 -3.22
N HIS A 104 4.04 -13.83 -3.67
CA HIS A 104 4.98 -12.75 -3.96
C HIS A 104 4.65 -11.55 -3.09
N ILE A 105 5.53 -11.22 -2.16
CA ILE A 105 5.48 -9.98 -1.40
C ILE A 105 6.25 -8.95 -2.23
N ILE A 106 5.56 -7.91 -2.68
CA ILE A 106 6.15 -6.85 -3.50
C ILE A 106 5.92 -5.51 -2.82
N GLU A 107 7.01 -4.81 -2.56
CA GLU A 107 7.01 -3.41 -2.13
C GLU A 107 6.80 -2.49 -3.33
N THR A 108 6.00 -1.44 -3.13
CA THR A 108 5.87 -0.33 -4.08
C THR A 108 6.51 0.91 -3.48
N ASN A 109 7.67 1.28 -4.03
CA ASN A 109 8.48 2.37 -3.51
C ASN A 109 7.70 3.69 -3.53
N PRO A 110 7.68 4.44 -2.40
CA PRO A 110 7.21 5.81 -2.39
C PRO A 110 7.94 6.64 -3.46
N ALA A 111 7.28 7.68 -4.00
CA ALA A 111 7.81 8.44 -5.13
C ALA A 111 9.22 9.03 -4.90
N THR A 112 9.55 9.34 -3.63
CA THR A 112 10.82 9.92 -3.19
C THR A 112 11.82 8.88 -2.68
N TYR A 113 11.51 7.58 -2.75
CA TYR A 113 12.35 6.50 -2.24
C TYR A 113 12.69 5.47 -3.33
N LEU A 114 13.72 4.67 -3.06
CA LEU A 114 14.13 3.50 -3.81
C LEU A 114 14.53 2.40 -2.83
N SER A 115 14.07 1.18 -3.08
CA SER A 115 14.58 0.00 -2.39
C SER A 115 16.04 -0.26 -2.73
N VAL A 116 16.82 -0.53 -1.69
CA VAL A 116 18.24 -0.88 -1.76
C VAL A 116 18.51 -2.32 -1.31
N GLY A 117 17.52 -3.02 -0.75
CA GLY A 117 17.63 -4.46 -0.51
C GLY A 117 16.45 -5.06 0.24
N ALA A 118 16.44 -6.40 0.31
CA ALA A 118 15.44 -7.18 1.01
C ALA A 118 16.07 -8.40 1.70
N THR A 119 15.42 -8.92 2.74
CA THR A 119 15.77 -10.18 3.39
C THR A 119 14.53 -10.96 3.80
N SER A 120 14.67 -12.27 3.90
CA SER A 120 13.63 -13.16 4.41
C SER A 120 14.27 -14.37 5.08
N VAL A 121 13.58 -14.97 6.05
CA VAL A 121 14.06 -16.19 6.73
C VAL A 121 13.84 -17.43 5.87
N SER A 122 12.65 -17.57 5.29
CA SER A 122 12.29 -18.73 4.45
C SER A 122 11.96 -18.36 3.00
N GLY A 123 11.64 -17.10 2.73
CA GLY A 123 11.39 -16.63 1.36
C GLY A 123 12.68 -16.46 0.56
N ALA A 124 12.58 -16.58 -0.75
CA ALA A 124 13.64 -16.23 -1.69
C ALA A 124 13.55 -14.73 -2.04
N VAL A 125 14.64 -13.99 -1.85
CA VAL A 125 14.76 -12.60 -2.32
C VAL A 125 15.00 -12.61 -3.83
N VAL A 126 14.07 -12.06 -4.60
CA VAL A 126 14.17 -11.97 -6.06
C VAL A 126 14.93 -10.70 -6.46
N ASN A 127 14.60 -9.58 -5.83
CA ASN A 127 15.32 -8.32 -5.93
C ASN A 127 15.03 -7.45 -4.68
N SER A 128 15.44 -6.19 -4.69
CA SER A 128 15.27 -5.26 -3.57
C SER A 128 13.82 -4.98 -3.18
N ASP A 129 12.86 -5.15 -4.10
CA ASP A 129 11.44 -4.87 -3.89
C ASP A 129 10.59 -6.14 -3.75
N TRP A 130 11.18 -7.33 -3.88
CA TRP A 130 10.43 -8.56 -4.10
C TRP A 130 11.00 -9.77 -3.35
N ILE A 131 10.16 -10.34 -2.47
CA ILE A 131 10.36 -11.63 -1.80
C ILE A 131 9.32 -12.63 -2.30
N ARG A 132 9.73 -13.88 -2.58
CA ARG A 132 8.85 -14.97 -3.02
C ARG A 132 8.88 -16.15 -2.06
N TYR A 133 7.72 -16.72 -1.79
CA TYR A 133 7.55 -18.02 -1.15
C TYR A 133 7.02 -19.05 -2.15
N ALA A 134 7.44 -20.30 -2.00
CA ALA A 134 6.84 -21.45 -2.70
C ALA A 134 5.89 -22.18 -1.74
N ALA A 135 4.75 -22.66 -2.25
CA ALA A 135 3.87 -23.55 -1.52
C ALA A 135 4.54 -24.92 -1.29
N PRO A 136 4.19 -25.66 -0.22
CA PRO A 136 3.26 -25.28 0.85
C PRO A 136 3.87 -24.29 1.84
N LEU A 137 3.10 -23.31 2.32
CA LEU A 137 3.57 -22.33 3.32
C LEU A 137 3.71 -22.93 4.73
N ALA A 138 3.04 -24.06 4.99
CA ALA A 138 3.13 -24.76 6.27
C ALA A 138 4.58 -25.12 6.62
N GLY A 139 4.99 -24.85 7.86
CA GLY A 139 6.33 -25.15 8.36
C GLY A 139 7.42 -24.16 7.97
N GLN A 140 7.10 -23.12 7.18
CA GLN A 140 8.02 -22.04 6.86
C GLN A 140 7.92 -20.89 7.88
N THR A 141 9.00 -20.13 8.06
CA THR A 141 8.94 -18.88 8.83
C THR A 141 8.42 -17.77 7.92
N LEU A 142 7.15 -17.40 8.12
CA LEU A 142 6.45 -16.40 7.28
C LEU A 142 6.65 -14.95 7.76
N THR A 143 7.42 -14.75 8.82
CA THR A 143 7.73 -13.42 9.38
C THR A 143 9.17 -13.03 9.09
N GLY A 144 9.53 -11.78 9.36
CA GLY A 144 10.89 -11.29 9.13
C GLY A 144 11.20 -10.98 7.66
N ASN A 145 10.16 -10.77 6.85
CA ASN A 145 10.31 -10.27 5.49
C ASN A 145 10.63 -8.76 5.55
N LYS A 146 11.89 -8.40 5.32
CA LYS A 146 12.35 -7.02 5.51
C LYS A 146 12.77 -6.40 4.20
N PHE A 147 12.51 -5.11 4.08
CA PHE A 147 12.96 -4.27 2.98
C PHE A 147 13.67 -3.03 3.53
N TRP A 148 14.58 -2.48 2.73
CA TRP A 148 15.32 -1.27 3.04
C TRP A 148 15.27 -0.30 1.88
N ASP A 149 14.89 0.92 2.21
CA ASP A 149 14.68 2.02 1.29
C ASP A 149 15.62 3.17 1.60
N ARG A 150 15.87 4.01 0.60
CA ARG A 150 16.56 5.30 0.79
C ARG A 150 15.91 6.40 -0.01
N PRO A 151 16.02 7.66 0.44
CA PRO A 151 15.63 8.80 -0.37
C PRO A 151 16.32 8.77 -1.74
N ARG A 152 15.57 9.10 -2.80
CA ARG A 152 16.11 9.34 -4.14
C ARG A 152 17.06 10.53 -4.09
N ALA A 153 18.23 10.36 -4.69
CA ALA A 153 19.18 11.45 -4.93
C ALA A 153 18.73 12.36 -6.08
#